data_AF-A0A0F5J641-F1
#
_entry.id   AF-A0A0F5J641-F1
#
_cell.length_a   1.000
_cell.length_b   1.000
_cell.length_c   1.000
_cell.angle_alpha   90.00
_cell.angle_beta   90.00
_cell.angle_gamma   90.00
#
_symmetry.space_group_name_H-M   'P 1'
#
loop_
_entity.id
_entity.type
_entity.pdbx_description
1 polymer ?
#
loop_
_entity_poly.entity_id
_entity_poly.type
_entity_poly.pdbx_seq_one_letter_code
_entity_poly.pdbx_strand_id
1 'polypeptide(L)'
;MEANKVDKFLLANESKFPEYEIPINKLLNLAPDKEAILENTRFKSPGKLFLLSFFFGMIGLDRFLIGDWKKGIGKLLTAGGLALWWIADWFLITGATKRYNMNKLMKVLS
;
A
#
# COMPACT_ATOMS: atom_id res chain seq x y z
N MET A 1 5.26 -5.55 22.11
CA MET A 1 3.94 -4.87 22.06
C MET A 1 2.89 -5.70 22.79
N GLU A 2 2.01 -5.06 23.57
CA GLU A 2 0.88 -5.78 24.20
C GLU A 2 -0.10 -6.32 23.15
N ALA A 3 -0.67 -7.51 23.38
CA ALA A 3 -1.60 -8.17 22.46
C ALA A 3 -2.79 -7.27 22.08
N ASN A 4 -3.40 -6.59 23.06
CA ASN A 4 -4.50 -5.65 22.84
C ASN A 4 -4.16 -4.50 21.87
N LYS A 5 -2.90 -4.09 21.84
CA LYS A 5 -2.42 -3.00 20.98
C LYS A 5 -2.20 -3.49 19.55
N VAL A 6 -1.73 -4.73 19.41
CA VAL A 6 -1.63 -5.43 18.11
C VAL A 6 -3.02 -5.63 17.50
N ASP A 7 -4.00 -6.09 18.28
CA ASP A 7 -5.37 -6.28 17.78
C ASP A 7 -6.00 -4.98 17.28
N LYS A 8 -5.87 -3.90 18.06
CA LYS A 8 -6.31 -2.55 17.63
C LYS A 8 -5.62 -2.11 16.34
N PHE A 9 -4.32 -2.39 16.21
CA PHE A 9 -3.58 -2.08 15.00
C PHE A 9 -4.08 -2.85 13.78
N LEU A 10 -4.34 -4.16 13.93
CA LEU A 10 -4.86 -5.02 12.87
C LEU A 10 -6.24 -4.54 12.43
N LEU A 11 -7.16 -4.31 13.36
CA LEU A 11 -8.50 -3.79 13.07
C LEU A 11 -8.47 -2.44 12.34
N ALA A 12 -7.58 -1.52 12.74
CA ALA A 12 -7.48 -0.19 12.12
C ALA A 12 -6.85 -0.20 10.71
N ASN A 13 -6.16 -1.28 10.33
CA ASN A 13 -5.38 -1.35 9.09
C ASN A 13 -5.67 -2.57 8.21
N GLU A 14 -6.63 -3.41 8.58
CA GLU A 14 -7.03 -4.64 7.86
C GLU A 14 -7.18 -4.40 6.35
N SER A 15 -7.98 -3.41 5.96
CA SER A 15 -8.23 -3.07 4.54
C SER A 15 -7.01 -2.51 3.79
N LYS A 16 -5.95 -2.09 4.51
CA LYS A 16 -4.73 -1.49 3.94
C LYS A 16 -3.65 -2.52 3.67
N PHE A 17 -3.78 -3.72 4.22
CA PHE A 17 -2.83 -4.81 4.05
C PHE A 17 -3.36 -5.86 3.05
N PRO A 18 -2.45 -6.65 2.44
CA PRO A 18 -2.81 -7.77 1.59
C PRO A 18 -3.41 -8.93 2.40
N GLU A 19 -4.17 -9.80 1.74
CA GLU A 19 -4.81 -10.96 2.38
C GLU A 19 -3.82 -12.06 2.83
N TYR A 20 -2.53 -11.96 2.48
CA TYR A 20 -1.52 -12.88 2.99
C TYR A 20 -1.11 -12.54 4.43
N GLU A 21 -0.62 -13.54 5.16
CA GLU A 21 -0.38 -13.47 6.60
C GLU A 21 0.44 -12.25 7.03
N ILE A 22 -0.15 -11.44 7.91
CA ILE A 22 0.56 -10.41 8.65
C ILE A 22 1.39 -11.14 9.72
N PRO A 23 2.70 -10.85 9.87
CA PRO A 23 3.54 -11.52 10.85
C PRO A 23 3.26 -11.05 12.29
N ILE A 24 2.16 -11.54 12.87
CA ILE A 24 1.67 -11.19 14.22
C ILE A 24 2.74 -11.46 15.29
N ASN A 25 3.48 -12.57 15.15
CA ASN A 25 4.59 -12.91 16.04
C ASN A 25 5.69 -11.84 16.08
N LYS A 26 5.98 -11.17 14.96
CA LYS A 26 6.95 -10.07 14.92
C LYS A 26 6.38 -8.79 15.54
N LEU A 27 5.07 -8.57 15.43
CA LEU A 27 4.40 -7.43 16.06
C LEU A 27 4.38 -7.57 17.59
N LEU A 28 4.14 -8.77 18.11
CA LEU A 28 4.15 -9.05 19.56
C LEU A 28 5.54 -8.85 20.17
N ASN A 29 6.59 -9.29 19.47
CA ASN A 29 7.99 -9.20 19.91
C ASN A 29 8.68 -7.87 19.52
N LEU A 30 7.93 -6.85 19.13
CA LEU A 30 8.48 -5.59 18.69
C LEU A 30 9.08 -4.80 19.87
N ALA A 31 10.24 -4.17 19.66
CA ALA A 31 10.87 -3.32 20.65
C ALA A 31 10.14 -1.96 20.77
N PRO A 32 10.14 -1.31 21.96
CA PRO A 32 9.33 -0.12 22.22
C PRO A 32 9.67 1.09 21.32
N ASP A 33 10.92 1.18 20.85
CA ASP A 33 11.36 2.17 19.85
C ASP A 33 10.71 1.94 18.48
N LYS A 34 10.65 0.68 18.03
CA LYS A 34 10.01 0.29 16.76
C LYS A 34 8.48 0.38 16.85
N GLU A 35 7.89 0.14 18.02
CA GLU A 35 6.46 0.36 18.26
C GLU A 35 6.07 1.83 18.06
N ALA A 36 6.85 2.76 18.61
CA ALA A 36 6.60 4.19 18.43
C ALA A 36 6.69 4.60 16.95
N ILE A 37 7.63 4.02 16.20
CA ILE A 37 7.75 4.22 14.75
C ILE A 37 6.52 3.65 14.02
N LEU A 38 6.04 2.48 14.42
CA LEU A 38 4.87 1.83 13.83
C LEU A 38 3.59 2.65 14.02
N GLU A 39 3.37 3.19 15.22
CA GLU A 39 2.19 4.02 15.53
C GLU A 39 2.17 5.33 14.75
N ASN A 40 3.34 5.93 14.53
CA ASN A 40 3.47 7.14 13.71
C ASN A 40 3.44 6.84 12.21
N THR A 41 3.60 5.56 11.81
CA THR A 41 3.64 5.17 10.40
C THR A 41 2.24 5.21 9.79
N ARG A 42 2.01 6.19 8.91
CA ARG A 42 0.79 6.25 8.11
C ARG A 42 0.89 5.28 6.92
N PHE A 43 -0.03 4.32 6.88
CA PHE A 43 -0.28 3.43 5.74
C PHE A 43 -1.28 4.05 4.78
N LYS A 44 -1.08 3.87 3.47
CA LYS A 44 -1.93 4.43 2.43
C LYS A 44 -3.22 3.60 2.31
N SER A 45 -4.36 4.26 2.13
CA SER A 45 -5.63 3.55 1.90
C SER A 45 -5.74 3.13 0.42
N PRO A 46 -5.95 1.84 0.11
CA PRO A 46 -6.17 1.37 -1.26
C PRO A 46 -7.36 2.04 -1.94
N GLY A 47 -8.46 2.28 -1.20
CA GLY A 47 -9.64 2.96 -1.73
C GLY A 47 -9.37 4.41 -2.14
N LYS A 48 -8.58 5.16 -1.35
CA LYS A 48 -8.19 6.53 -1.70
C LYS A 48 -7.30 6.58 -2.95
N LEU A 49 -6.36 5.64 -3.09
CA LEU A 49 -5.53 5.57 -4.30
C LEU A 49 -6.31 5.08 -5.52
N PHE A 50 -7.31 4.21 -5.32
CA PHE A 50 -8.23 3.80 -6.38
C PHE A 50 -9.02 5.00 -6.92
N LEU A 51 -9.63 5.81 -6.03
CA LEU A 51 -10.31 7.05 -6.43
C LEU A 51 -9.35 7.99 -7.17
N LEU A 52 -8.12 8.13 -6.69
CA LEU A 52 -7.12 8.96 -7.36
C LEU A 52 -6.75 8.42 -8.75
N SER A 53 -6.59 7.10 -8.90
CA SER A 53 -6.38 6.43 -10.19
C SER A 53 -7.58 6.59 -11.13
N PHE A 54 -8.79 6.60 -10.59
CA PHE A 54 -10.00 6.84 -11.38
C PHE A 54 -9.99 8.26 -12.00
N PHE A 55 -9.71 9.30 -11.20
CA PHE A 55 -9.73 10.69 -11.69
C PHE A 55 -8.46 11.13 -12.43
N PHE A 56 -7.28 10.61 -12.04
CA PHE A 56 -5.97 11.06 -12.54
C PHE A 56 -5.16 9.95 -13.24
N GLY A 57 -5.74 8.78 -13.48
CA GLY A 57 -5.06 7.61 -14.05
C GLY A 57 -4.56 7.79 -15.48
N MET A 58 -5.08 8.76 -16.24
CA MET A 58 -4.54 9.13 -17.56
C MET A 58 -3.11 9.67 -17.47
N ILE A 59 -2.75 10.31 -16.35
CA ILE A 59 -1.42 10.91 -16.11
C ILE A 59 -0.47 9.89 -15.45
N GLY A 60 -1.01 8.79 -14.90
CA GLY A 60 -0.23 7.75 -14.21
C GLY A 60 0.30 8.14 -12.83
N LEU A 61 -0.22 9.23 -12.24
CA LEU A 61 0.14 9.78 -10.93
C LEU A 61 0.03 8.76 -9.78
N ASP A 62 -0.94 7.87 -9.89
CA ASP A 62 -1.22 6.78 -8.96
C ASP A 62 -0.06 5.76 -8.85
N ARG A 63 0.62 5.44 -9.96
CA ARG A 63 1.80 4.55 -9.95
C ARG A 63 3.06 5.23 -9.44
N PHE A 64 3.23 6.53 -9.72
CA PHE A 64 4.32 7.32 -9.13
C PHE A 64 4.20 7.39 -7.60
N LEU A 65 3.00 7.48 -7.06
CA LEU A 65 2.75 7.55 -5.60
C LEU A 65 3.05 6.25 -4.83
N ILE A 66 3.10 5.11 -5.53
CA ILE A 66 3.44 3.79 -4.96
C ILE A 66 4.90 3.39 -5.27
N GLY A 67 5.59 4.14 -6.14
CA GLY A 67 6.97 3.88 -6.52
C GLY A 67 7.14 2.92 -7.70
N ASP A 68 6.06 2.56 -8.39
CA ASP A 68 6.04 1.64 -9.54
C ASP A 68 6.34 2.40 -10.86
N TRP A 69 7.42 3.21 -10.86
CA TRP A 69 7.76 4.17 -11.93
C TRP A 69 7.96 3.52 -13.30
N LYS A 70 8.48 2.29 -13.35
CA LYS A 70 8.73 1.54 -14.60
C LYS A 70 7.45 1.33 -15.41
N LYS A 71 6.33 1.05 -14.74
CA LYS A 71 5.06 0.86 -15.42
C LYS A 71 4.38 2.20 -15.77
N GLY A 72 4.60 3.24 -14.96
CA GLY A 72 4.19 4.61 -15.29
C GLY A 72 4.83 5.12 -16.58
N ILE A 73 6.12 4.85 -16.79
CA ILE A 73 6.83 5.18 -18.04
C ILE A 73 6.32 4.39 -19.24
N GLY A 74 5.99 3.11 -19.09
CA GLY A 74 5.36 2.33 -20.17
C GLY A 74 4.01 2.91 -20.62
N LYS A 75 3.26 3.50 -19.69
CA LYS A 75 1.98 4.18 -19.96
C LYS A 75 2.18 5.49 -20.74
N LEU A 76 3.24 6.24 -20.43
CA LEU A 76 3.61 7.48 -21.14
C LEU A 76 4.16 7.20 -22.55
N LEU A 77 4.98 6.16 -22.72
CA LEU A 77 5.54 5.76 -24.02
C LEU A 77 4.48 5.21 -25.00
N THR A 78 3.35 4.71 -24.49
CA THR A 78 2.22 4.24 -25.31
C THR A 78 1.17 5.33 -25.55
N ALA A 79 1.50 6.60 -25.31
CA ALA A 79 0.59 7.74 -25.38
C ALA A 79 -0.68 7.57 -24.52
N GLY A 80 -0.52 7.05 -23.30
CA GLY A 80 -1.66 6.81 -22.40
C GLY A 80 -2.55 5.65 -22.86
N GLY A 81 -1.94 4.58 -23.38
CA GLY A 81 -2.58 3.37 -23.93
C GLY A 81 -4.09 3.27 -23.74
N LEU A 82 -4.83 3.69 -24.79
CA LEU A 82 -6.24 3.40 -25.10
C LEU A 82 -6.97 2.62 -23.99
N ALA A 83 -7.82 3.29 -23.18
CA ALA A 83 -8.83 2.80 -22.20
C ALA A 83 -8.57 1.47 -21.43
N LEU A 84 -8.25 0.38 -22.10
CA LEU A 84 -7.77 -0.91 -21.57
C LEU A 84 -6.70 -0.78 -20.49
N TRP A 85 -5.70 0.10 -20.67
CA TRP A 85 -4.64 0.25 -19.66
C TRP A 85 -5.16 0.94 -18.40
N TRP A 86 -6.13 1.84 -18.54
CA TRP A 86 -6.81 2.49 -17.41
C TRP A 86 -7.70 1.50 -16.64
N ILE A 87 -8.45 0.64 -17.36
CA ILE A 87 -9.26 -0.42 -16.76
C ILE A 87 -8.36 -1.43 -16.03
N ALA A 88 -7.25 -1.86 -16.63
CA ALA A 88 -6.29 -2.75 -15.97
C ALA A 88 -5.69 -2.12 -14.71
N ASP A 89 -5.52 -0.79 -14.68
CA ASP A 89 -4.96 -0.09 -13.54
C ASP A 89 -5.84 -0.14 -12.30
N TRP A 90 -7.16 -0.05 -12.49
CA TRP A 90 -8.15 -0.15 -11.42
C TRP A 90 -8.01 -1.45 -10.62
N PHE A 91 -7.75 -2.56 -11.30
CA PHE A 91 -7.53 -3.85 -10.65
C PHE A 91 -6.14 -3.98 -10.03
N LEU A 92 -5.13 -3.31 -10.59
CA LEU A 92 -3.74 -3.43 -10.14
C LEU A 92 -3.37 -2.50 -8.97
N ILE A 93 -4.00 -1.32 -8.89
CA ILE A 93 -3.60 -0.26 -7.94
C ILE A 93 -3.86 -0.64 -6.48
N THR A 94 -4.95 -1.36 -6.21
CA THR A 94 -5.33 -1.78 -4.85
C THR A 94 -4.32 -2.79 -4.30
N GLY A 95 -3.99 -3.82 -5.09
CA GLY A 95 -2.98 -4.81 -4.76
C GLY A 95 -1.58 -4.22 -4.64
N ALA A 96 -1.22 -3.26 -5.51
CA ALA A 96 0.05 -2.55 -5.43
C ALA A 96 0.16 -1.71 -4.15
N THR A 97 -0.92 -1.01 -3.76
CA THR A 97 -0.96 -0.21 -2.52
C THR A 97 -0.81 -1.11 -1.29
N LYS A 98 -1.53 -2.23 -1.26
CA LYS A 98 -1.45 -3.24 -0.18
C LYS A 98 -0.01 -3.79 -0.04
N ARG A 99 0.64 -4.17 -1.15
CA ARG A 99 2.05 -4.62 -1.14
C ARG A 99 3.02 -3.54 -0.66
N TYR A 100 2.82 -2.30 -1.08
CA TYR A 100 3.65 -1.18 -0.62
C TYR A 100 3.55 -0.96 0.89
N ASN A 101 2.33 -1.01 1.43
CA ASN A 101 2.12 -0.91 2.88
C ASN A 101 2.79 -2.07 3.63
N MET A 102 2.70 -3.30 3.11
CA MET A 102 3.38 -4.44 3.72
C MET A 102 4.90 -4.28 3.68
N ASN A 103 5.48 -3.85 2.56
CA ASN A 103 6.93 -3.60 2.50
C ASN A 103 7.36 -2.52 3.50
N LYS A 104 6.54 -1.49 3.70
CA LYS A 104 6.78 -0.47 4.72
C LYS A 104 6.70 -1.05 6.13
N LEU A 105 5.72 -1.91 6.40
CA LEU A 105 5.59 -2.63 7.67
C LEU A 105 6.82 -3.51 7.93
N MET A 106 7.22 -4.30 6.94
CA MET A 106 8.38 -5.19 7.04
C MET A 106 9.69 -4.44 7.29
N LYS A 107 9.86 -3.22 6.76
CA LYS A 107 11.00 -2.36 7.10
C LYS A 107 11.02 -1.91 8.56
N VAL A 108 9.84 -1.73 9.17
CA VAL A 108 9.73 -1.40 10.60
C VAL A 108 9.93 -2.64 11.47
N LEU A 109 9.52 -3.82 10.98
CA LEU A 109 9.65 -5.10 11.69
C LEU A 109 11.02 -5.76 11.56
N SER A 110 11.81 -5.40 10.53
CA SER A 110 13.22 -5.80 10.40
C SER A 110 14.06 -5.15 11.47
#